data_AF-A0A173WJC9-F1
#
_entry.id   AF-A0A173WJC9-F1
#
_cell.length_a   1.000
_cell.length_b   1.000
_cell.length_c   1.000
_cell.angle_alpha   90.00
_cell.angle_beta   90.00
_cell.angle_gamma   90.00
#
_symmetry.space_group_name_H-M   'P 1'
#
loop_
_entity.id
_entity.type
_entity.pdbx_description
1 polymer ?
#
loop_
_entity_poly.entity_id
_entity_poly.type
_entity_poly.pdbx_seq_one_letter_code
_entity_poly.pdbx_strand_id
1 'polypeptide(L)'
;MKKKSIKVITVLLAMVMLFVSSSSVSAMSLQNTIAHRALKQQIIADKRQYCNFGMTTIKYVYADIDGDHVAELITEPGYGYLTQAIYDYQNGNVRRVATVGQGNFTKYYPKHKVIYIKNSGHMGVLCDYYYKYVKGTYKMAARAQKDYGNRSYDEKPVKVTYTVNDKKVTKAEYSAYVKKLIKGEKGKSFSKLKWKRY
;
A
#
# COMPACT_ATOMS: atom_id res chain seq x y z
N MET A 1 2.64 -52.86 -28.91
CA MET A 1 2.16 -51.46 -29.15
C MET A 1 3.00 -50.83 -30.25
N LYS A 2 2.37 -50.37 -31.33
CA LYS A 2 3.04 -49.94 -32.58
C LYS A 2 3.86 -48.66 -32.38
N LYS A 3 5.15 -48.65 -32.80
CA LYS A 3 6.10 -47.51 -32.75
C LYS A 3 5.53 -46.16 -33.26
N LYS A 4 4.48 -46.18 -34.09
CA LYS A 4 3.79 -44.97 -34.58
C LYS A 4 3.00 -44.23 -33.49
N SER A 5 2.38 -44.92 -32.52
CA SER A 5 1.62 -44.26 -31.44
C SER A 5 2.51 -43.51 -30.47
N ILE A 6 3.73 -44.00 -30.21
CA ILE A 6 4.68 -43.34 -29.31
C ILE A 6 5.08 -41.97 -29.89
N LYS A 7 5.43 -41.90 -31.18
CA LYS A 7 5.81 -40.64 -31.84
C LYS A 7 4.70 -39.57 -31.80
N VAL A 8 3.44 -39.97 -31.97
CA VAL A 8 2.30 -39.05 -31.92
C VAL A 8 2.09 -38.51 -30.50
N ILE A 9 2.22 -39.38 -29.49
CA ILE A 9 2.12 -38.98 -28.08
C ILE A 9 3.27 -38.03 -27.69
N THR A 10 4.50 -38.29 -28.17
CA THR A 10 5.65 -37.41 -27.89
C THR A 10 5.50 -36.02 -28.52
N VAL A 11 4.96 -35.94 -29.74
CA VAL A 11 4.69 -34.66 -30.41
C VAL A 11 3.56 -33.90 -29.73
N LEU A 12 2.50 -34.58 -29.29
CA LEU A 12 1.42 -33.96 -28.51
C LEU A 12 1.92 -33.45 -27.16
N LEU A 13 2.75 -34.20 -26.43
CA LEU A 13 3.35 -33.73 -25.18
C LEU A 13 4.27 -32.51 -25.38
N ALA A 14 5.06 -32.49 -26.46
CA ALA A 14 5.92 -31.36 -26.80
C ALA A 14 5.10 -30.11 -27.18
N MET A 15 4.00 -30.27 -27.92
CA MET A 15 3.06 -29.16 -28.19
C MET A 15 2.38 -28.66 -26.92
N VAL A 16 1.96 -29.55 -26.01
CA VAL A 16 1.40 -29.14 -24.71
C VAL A 16 2.42 -28.34 -23.89
N MET A 17 3.71 -28.71 -23.90
CA MET A 17 4.78 -27.93 -23.26
C MET A 17 4.96 -26.53 -23.89
N LEU A 18 4.78 -26.38 -25.20
CA LEU A 18 4.82 -25.09 -25.89
C LEU A 18 3.62 -24.18 -25.56
N PHE A 19 2.52 -24.74 -25.07
CA PHE A 19 1.33 -24.01 -24.59
C PHE A 19 1.28 -23.86 -23.06
N VAL A 20 2.30 -24.31 -22.31
CA VAL A 20 2.46 -23.93 -20.90
C VAL A 20 2.90 -22.48 -20.88
N SER A 21 1.88 -21.62 -20.98
CA SER A 21 1.91 -20.17 -20.80
C SER A 21 3.20 -19.71 -20.13
N SER A 22 4.01 -18.98 -20.90
CA SER A 22 5.04 -18.11 -20.37
C SER A 22 4.35 -17.21 -19.36
N SER A 23 4.40 -17.63 -18.10
CA SER A 23 4.11 -16.75 -16.98
C SER A 23 5.08 -15.60 -17.22
N SER A 24 4.57 -14.45 -17.64
CA SER A 24 5.38 -13.26 -17.81
C SER A 24 5.85 -12.86 -16.42
N VAL A 25 6.89 -13.52 -15.94
CA VAL A 25 7.71 -13.07 -14.83
C VAL A 25 8.36 -11.82 -15.39
N SER A 26 7.66 -10.69 -15.25
CA SER A 26 8.18 -9.39 -15.63
C SER A 26 9.56 -9.29 -15.01
N ALA A 27 10.59 -9.22 -15.86
CA ALA A 27 11.95 -9.06 -15.39
C ALA A 27 12.00 -7.79 -14.53
N MET A 28 12.50 -7.94 -13.30
CA MET A 28 12.64 -6.81 -12.39
C MET A 28 13.67 -5.85 -12.97
N SER A 29 13.38 -4.55 -13.01
CA SER A 29 14.36 -3.58 -13.46
C SER A 29 15.60 -3.57 -12.57
N LEU A 30 16.74 -3.14 -13.10
CA LEU A 30 17.97 -3.00 -12.31
C LEU A 30 17.75 -2.09 -11.09
N GLN A 31 17.02 -0.99 -11.26
CA GLN A 31 16.69 -0.06 -10.20
C GLN A 31 15.85 -0.72 -9.09
N ASN A 32 14.83 -1.51 -9.46
CA ASN A 32 14.06 -2.29 -8.49
C ASN A 32 14.90 -3.36 -7.78
N THR A 33 15.86 -3.97 -8.49
CA THR A 33 16.77 -4.96 -7.90
C THR A 33 17.62 -4.34 -6.80
N ILE A 34 18.16 -3.14 -7.05
CA ILE A 34 18.94 -2.37 -6.07
C ILE A 34 18.04 -1.93 -4.91
N ALA A 35 16.88 -1.35 -5.20
CA ALA A 35 15.94 -0.89 -4.18
C ALA A 35 15.47 -2.04 -3.28
N HIS A 36 15.03 -3.16 -3.87
CA HIS A 36 14.59 -4.33 -3.11
C HIS A 36 15.68 -4.92 -2.22
N ARG A 37 16.95 -4.88 -2.64
CA ARG A 37 18.06 -5.34 -1.80
C ARG A 37 18.18 -4.47 -0.53
N ALA A 38 18.09 -3.15 -0.67
CA ALA A 38 18.14 -2.23 0.45
C ALA A 38 16.88 -2.34 1.33
N LEU A 39 15.69 -2.34 0.72
CA LEU A 39 14.41 -2.46 1.42
C LEU A 39 14.27 -3.81 2.16
N LYS A 40 14.86 -4.89 1.65
CA LYS A 40 14.89 -6.18 2.38
C LYS A 40 15.57 -6.07 3.74
N GLN A 41 16.61 -5.24 3.87
CA GLN A 41 17.24 -4.99 5.17
C GLN A 41 16.28 -4.28 6.14
N GLN A 42 15.42 -3.40 5.62
CA GLN A 42 14.38 -2.76 6.44
C GLN A 42 13.34 -3.77 6.94
N ILE A 43 12.98 -4.80 6.16
CA ILE A 43 12.08 -5.87 6.63
C ILE A 43 12.71 -6.60 7.84
N ILE A 44 14.02 -6.91 7.76
CA ILE A 44 14.76 -7.55 8.85
C ILE A 44 14.78 -6.66 10.10
N ALA A 45 15.02 -5.35 9.92
CA ALA A 45 15.02 -4.38 11.00
C ALA A 45 13.63 -4.28 11.67
N ASP A 46 12.57 -4.11 10.88
CA ASP A 46 11.20 -4.05 11.39
C ASP A 46 10.82 -5.35 12.12
N LYS A 47 11.20 -6.52 11.58
CA LYS A 47 10.97 -7.81 12.26
C LYS A 47 11.65 -7.86 13.62
N ARG A 48 12.93 -7.49 13.72
CA ARG A 48 13.67 -7.47 14.99
C ARG A 48 13.06 -6.48 15.99
N GLN A 49 12.58 -5.34 15.49
CA GLN A 49 12.01 -4.29 16.33
C GLN A 49 10.62 -4.65 16.87
N TYR A 50 9.74 -5.18 16.01
CA TYR A 50 8.31 -5.29 16.30
C TYR A 50 7.84 -6.72 16.56
N CYS A 51 8.55 -7.75 16.11
CA CYS A 51 8.17 -9.15 16.29
C CYS A 51 8.79 -9.76 17.55
N ASN A 52 8.70 -9.06 18.69
CA ASN A 52 9.07 -9.59 20.01
C ASN A 52 7.78 -10.04 20.75
N PHE A 53 7.84 -11.12 21.54
CA PHE A 53 6.72 -11.64 22.37
C PHE A 53 5.47 -12.13 21.61
N GLY A 54 5.63 -13.06 20.66
CA GLY A 54 4.52 -13.86 20.12
C GLY A 54 4.22 -13.68 18.62
N MET A 55 4.72 -12.61 17.99
CA MET A 55 4.78 -12.50 16.53
C MET A 55 6.08 -13.10 16.01
N THR A 56 6.02 -14.08 15.11
CA THR A 56 7.22 -14.73 14.53
C THR A 56 7.57 -14.23 13.13
N THR A 57 6.64 -13.55 12.46
CA THR A 57 6.80 -13.06 11.10
C THR A 57 6.22 -11.66 10.94
N ILE A 58 6.78 -10.91 10.00
CA ILE A 58 6.26 -9.60 9.59
C ILE A 58 5.60 -9.71 8.22
N LYS A 59 4.40 -9.14 8.09
CA LYS A 59 3.68 -9.06 6.82
C LYS A 59 4.19 -7.87 6.02
N TYR A 60 4.46 -8.09 4.73
CA TYR A 60 5.03 -7.04 3.86
C TYR A 60 4.61 -7.20 2.41
N VAL A 61 4.79 -6.15 1.61
CA VAL A 61 4.63 -6.19 0.15
C VAL A 61 5.50 -5.14 -0.51
N TYR A 62 5.95 -5.42 -1.74
CA TYR A 62 6.55 -4.43 -2.63
C TYR A 62 5.51 -3.97 -3.65
N ALA A 63 5.35 -2.66 -3.80
CA ALA A 63 4.44 -2.09 -4.79
C ALA A 63 4.88 -0.67 -5.15
N ASP A 64 4.86 -0.34 -6.45
CA ASP A 64 4.98 1.03 -6.96
C ASP A 64 3.66 1.78 -6.67
N ILE A 65 3.67 2.58 -5.60
CA ILE A 65 2.49 3.31 -5.11
C ILE A 65 2.50 4.77 -5.55
N ASP A 66 3.66 5.31 -5.92
CA ASP A 66 3.83 6.71 -6.30
C ASP A 66 4.04 6.91 -7.82
N GLY A 67 4.15 5.82 -8.58
CA GLY A 67 4.22 5.83 -10.04
C GLY A 67 5.59 6.16 -10.63
N ASP A 68 6.67 6.13 -9.85
CA ASP A 68 8.03 6.36 -10.35
C ASP A 68 8.74 5.10 -10.92
N HIS A 69 8.02 3.97 -10.96
CA HIS A 69 8.50 2.67 -11.44
C HIS A 69 9.54 1.98 -10.53
N VAL A 70 9.76 2.50 -9.32
CA VAL A 70 10.49 1.83 -8.25
C VAL A 70 9.50 1.43 -7.17
N ALA A 71 9.49 0.15 -6.80
CA ALA A 71 8.57 -0.32 -5.79
C ALA A 71 8.99 0.13 -4.40
N GLU A 72 8.05 0.72 -3.67
CA GLU A 72 8.15 0.93 -2.24
C GLU A 72 7.90 -0.37 -1.47
N LEU A 73 8.45 -0.44 -0.26
CA LEU A 73 8.15 -1.49 0.71
C LEU A 73 7.03 -1.01 1.63
N ILE A 74 6.00 -1.83 1.79
CA ILE A 74 4.98 -1.64 2.81
C ILE A 74 5.09 -2.78 3.82
N THR A 75 5.22 -2.45 5.10
CA THR A 75 5.20 -3.41 6.20
C THR A 75 3.93 -3.22 7.03
N GLU A 76 3.46 -4.31 7.65
CA GLU A 76 2.34 -4.32 8.59
C GLU A 76 2.82 -4.95 9.91
N PRO A 77 3.51 -4.16 10.77
CA PRO A 77 3.97 -4.64 12.06
C PRO A 77 2.83 -4.91 13.04
N GLY A 78 1.70 -4.18 12.93
CA GLY A 78 0.55 -4.36 13.80
C GLY A 78 0.81 -4.11 15.29
N TYR A 79 1.86 -3.36 15.64
CA TYR A 79 2.33 -3.21 17.02
C TYR A 79 2.13 -1.78 17.54
N GLY A 80 1.47 -1.66 18.71
CA GLY A 80 1.30 -0.39 19.42
C GLY A 80 0.68 0.71 18.55
N TYR A 81 1.41 1.81 18.38
CA TYR A 81 1.02 2.97 17.55
C TYR A 81 1.58 2.88 16.11
N LEU A 82 1.90 1.68 15.60
CA LEU A 82 2.32 1.46 14.22
C LEU A 82 1.65 0.21 13.63
N THR A 83 0.53 0.42 12.94
CA THR A 83 -0.15 -0.65 12.21
C THR A 83 0.55 -0.96 10.88
N GLN A 84 0.89 0.07 10.09
CA GLN A 84 1.57 -0.06 8.81
C GLN A 84 2.59 1.06 8.56
N ALA A 85 3.64 0.76 7.79
CA ALA A 85 4.64 1.73 7.35
C ALA A 85 4.93 1.59 5.85
N ILE A 86 5.29 2.69 5.19
CA ILE A 86 5.77 2.72 3.81
C ILE A 86 7.20 3.22 3.81
N TYR A 87 8.07 2.50 3.10
CA TYR A 87 9.46 2.83 2.92
C TYR A 87 9.78 2.97 1.44
N ASP A 88 10.49 4.04 1.12
CA ASP A 88 10.92 4.39 -0.23
C ASP A 88 12.45 4.33 -0.32
N TYR A 89 12.98 4.00 -1.49
CA TYR A 89 14.41 3.97 -1.77
C TYR A 89 14.81 5.22 -2.54
N GLN A 90 15.33 6.21 -1.82
CA GLN A 90 15.65 7.54 -2.34
C GLN A 90 17.16 7.77 -2.24
N ASN A 91 17.80 8.14 -3.35
CA ASN A 91 19.20 8.59 -3.37
C ASN A 91 20.15 7.65 -2.61
N GLY A 92 20.04 6.34 -2.85
CA GLY A 92 20.90 5.34 -2.20
C GLY A 92 20.41 4.84 -0.84
N ASN A 93 19.37 5.44 -0.25
CA ASN A 93 18.97 5.20 1.14
C ASN A 93 17.50 4.80 1.27
N VAL A 94 17.19 3.94 2.24
CA VAL A 94 15.82 3.61 2.62
C VAL A 94 15.28 4.69 3.56
N ARG A 95 14.10 5.22 3.26
CA ARG A 95 13.43 6.24 4.08
C ARG A 95 11.99 5.81 4.38
N ARG A 96 11.57 5.97 5.64
CA ARG A 96 10.16 5.82 6.01
C ARG A 96 9.40 7.07 5.56
N VAL A 97 8.47 6.91 4.61
CA VAL A 97 7.79 8.04 3.95
C VAL A 97 6.34 8.21 4.38
N ALA A 98 5.74 7.19 4.99
CA ALA A 98 4.40 7.27 5.58
C ALA A 98 4.24 6.21 6.67
N THR A 99 3.37 6.49 7.64
CA THR A 99 2.93 5.53 8.65
C THR A 99 1.44 5.64 8.90
N VAL A 100 0.82 4.54 9.32
CA VAL A 100 -0.51 4.54 9.93
C VAL A 100 -0.38 3.98 11.34
N GLY A 101 -0.76 4.79 12.32
CA GLY A 101 -0.73 4.35 13.70
C GLY A 101 -1.84 3.36 14.03
N GLN A 102 -3.09 3.75 13.72
CA GLN A 102 -4.28 2.92 13.89
C GLN A 102 -5.08 2.86 12.59
N GLY A 103 -5.44 1.65 12.16
CA GLY A 103 -6.07 1.41 10.87
C GLY A 103 -5.05 1.09 9.78
N ASN A 104 -5.49 1.05 8.53
CA ASN A 104 -4.66 0.59 7.41
C ASN A 104 -4.69 1.57 6.24
N PHE A 105 -3.57 1.64 5.49
CA PHE A 105 -3.60 2.25 4.17
C PHE A 105 -4.69 1.60 3.33
N THR A 106 -5.57 2.41 2.76
CA THR A 106 -6.80 1.91 2.11
C THR A 106 -6.66 1.93 0.59
N LYS A 107 -6.27 3.08 0.03
CA LYS A 107 -6.05 3.24 -1.41
C LYS A 107 -4.79 4.05 -1.70
N TYR A 108 -4.22 3.85 -2.87
CA TYR A 108 -3.19 4.70 -3.44
C TYR A 108 -3.53 5.08 -4.89
N TYR A 109 -3.00 6.23 -5.31
CA TYR A 109 -3.27 6.89 -6.57
C TYR A 109 -1.91 7.26 -7.19
N PRO A 110 -1.25 6.33 -7.90
CA PRO A 110 0.12 6.51 -8.39
C PRO A 110 0.28 7.75 -9.26
N LYS A 111 -0.63 8.00 -10.22
CA LYS A 111 -0.48 9.14 -11.16
C LYS A 111 -0.47 10.48 -10.44
N HIS A 112 -1.08 10.52 -9.26
CA HIS A 112 -1.13 11.71 -8.44
C HIS A 112 -0.36 11.57 -7.13
N LYS A 113 0.46 10.53 -6.94
CA LYS A 113 1.27 10.33 -5.73
C LYS A 113 0.49 10.58 -4.43
N VAL A 114 -0.74 10.05 -4.35
CA VAL A 114 -1.63 10.25 -3.20
C VAL A 114 -1.92 8.90 -2.56
N ILE A 115 -1.93 8.87 -1.23
CA ILE A 115 -2.42 7.75 -0.44
C ILE A 115 -3.65 8.18 0.35
N TYR A 116 -4.56 7.25 0.53
CA TYR A 116 -5.82 7.44 1.23
C TYR A 116 -5.97 6.39 2.34
N ILE A 117 -6.32 6.85 3.52
CA ILE A 117 -6.58 6.05 4.71
C ILE A 117 -8.03 6.31 5.10
N LYS A 118 -8.82 5.26 5.25
CA LYS A 118 -10.21 5.33 5.69
C LYS A 118 -10.31 4.90 7.16
N ASN A 119 -11.14 5.60 7.93
CA ASN A 119 -11.51 5.21 9.30
C ASN A 119 -10.31 4.93 10.21
N SER A 120 -9.30 5.79 10.20
CA SER A 120 -8.15 5.71 11.10
C SER A 120 -8.39 6.56 12.36
N GLY A 121 -8.33 5.93 13.54
CA GLY A 121 -8.52 6.61 14.83
C GLY A 121 -8.99 5.65 15.94
N HIS A 122 -9.23 6.22 17.13
CA HIS A 122 -9.72 5.52 18.32
C HIS A 122 -10.62 6.44 19.16
N MET A 123 -11.26 5.87 20.18
CA MET A 123 -11.96 6.60 21.26
C MET A 123 -13.03 7.58 20.74
N GLY A 124 -13.94 7.09 19.91
CA GLY A 124 -15.06 7.87 19.40
C GLY A 124 -14.72 8.77 18.20
N VAL A 125 -13.47 8.78 17.73
CA VAL A 125 -13.07 9.61 16.58
C VAL A 125 -12.41 8.77 15.49
N LEU A 126 -12.94 8.88 14.27
CA LEU A 126 -12.39 8.23 13.08
C LEU A 126 -12.09 9.26 12.00
N CYS A 127 -10.91 9.19 11.39
CA CYS A 127 -10.50 10.10 10.35
C CYS A 127 -10.33 9.39 9.01
N ASP A 128 -10.78 10.05 7.95
CA ASP A 128 -10.36 9.75 6.59
C ASP A 128 -9.27 10.74 6.20
N TYR A 129 -8.12 10.24 5.74
CA TYR A 129 -6.97 11.06 5.38
C TYR A 129 -6.60 10.88 3.92
N TYR A 130 -6.27 11.99 3.27
CA TYR A 130 -5.52 12.01 2.02
C TYR A 130 -4.14 12.58 2.31
N TYR A 131 -3.09 11.81 2.01
CA TYR A 131 -1.72 12.30 2.02
C TYR A 131 -1.20 12.41 0.59
N LYS A 132 -0.40 13.44 0.34
CA LYS A 132 0.24 13.73 -0.94
C LYS A 132 1.75 13.63 -0.77
N TYR A 133 2.43 12.99 -1.71
CA TYR A 133 3.88 12.97 -1.75
C TYR A 133 4.42 14.37 -2.06
N VAL A 134 5.27 14.88 -1.18
CA VAL A 134 5.89 16.21 -1.27
C VAL A 134 7.33 16.10 -0.76
N LYS A 135 8.31 16.32 -1.64
CA LYS A 135 9.74 16.38 -1.30
C LYS A 135 10.24 15.13 -0.54
N GLY A 136 9.96 13.94 -1.06
CA GLY A 136 10.49 12.69 -0.51
C GLY A 136 9.69 12.09 0.65
N THR A 137 8.50 12.60 0.97
CA THR A 137 7.65 12.05 2.04
C THR A 137 6.17 12.35 1.77
N TYR A 138 5.25 11.61 2.40
CA TYR A 138 3.82 11.86 2.32
C TYR A 138 3.36 12.83 3.42
N LYS A 139 2.72 13.93 3.02
CA LYS A 139 2.15 14.95 3.94
C LYS A 139 0.63 14.98 3.84
N MET A 140 -0.04 15.23 4.97
CA MET A 140 -1.50 15.31 5.00
C MET A 140 -1.95 16.49 4.13
N ALA A 141 -2.75 16.20 3.12
CA ALA A 141 -3.31 17.18 2.19
C ALA A 141 -4.77 17.51 2.55
N ALA A 142 -5.52 16.50 2.99
CA ALA A 142 -6.90 16.69 3.42
C ALA A 142 -7.29 15.65 4.48
N ARG A 143 -8.22 16.02 5.36
CA ARG A 143 -8.76 15.16 6.42
C ARG A 143 -10.25 15.40 6.59
N ALA A 144 -11.01 14.32 6.73
CA ALA A 144 -12.38 14.34 7.25
C ALA A 144 -12.40 13.61 8.59
N GLN A 145 -12.51 14.37 9.68
CA GLN A 145 -12.62 13.83 11.04
C GLN A 145 -14.08 13.62 11.40
N LYS A 146 -14.45 12.39 11.73
CA LYS A 146 -15.79 11.97 12.15
C LYS A 146 -15.77 11.73 13.64
N ASP A 147 -16.54 12.53 14.35
CA ASP A 147 -16.72 12.43 15.79
C ASP A 147 -18.05 11.71 16.06
N TYR A 148 -17.96 10.59 16.77
CA TYR A 148 -19.07 9.74 17.16
C TYR A 148 -19.47 9.95 18.62
N GLY A 149 -18.69 10.66 19.43
CA GLY A 149 -18.86 10.69 20.87
C GLY A 149 -18.95 9.26 21.42
N ASN A 150 -20.08 8.95 22.08
CA ASN A 150 -20.35 7.62 22.64
C ASN A 150 -21.16 6.70 21.69
N ARG A 151 -21.42 7.12 20.44
CA ARG A 151 -22.20 6.33 19.47
C ARG A 151 -21.37 5.19 18.88
N SER A 152 -22.08 4.18 18.36
CA SER A 152 -21.45 3.15 17.54
C SER A 152 -20.89 3.74 16.25
N TYR A 153 -19.80 3.15 15.72
CA TYR A 153 -19.24 3.53 14.43
C TYR A 153 -20.11 3.13 13.22
N ASP A 154 -21.09 2.25 13.44
CA ASP A 154 -22.10 1.89 12.44
C ASP A 154 -23.17 2.97 12.27
N GLU A 155 -23.28 3.90 13.21
CA GLU A 155 -24.20 5.03 13.16
C GLU A 155 -23.62 6.20 12.35
N LYS A 156 -24.44 7.25 12.16
CA LYS A 156 -23.92 8.52 11.63
C LYS A 156 -23.12 9.24 12.72
N PRO A 157 -21.94 9.79 12.38
CA PRO A 157 -21.17 10.59 13.32
C PRO A 157 -22.00 11.80 13.79
N VAL A 158 -21.78 12.19 15.05
CA VAL A 158 -22.34 13.41 15.64
C VAL A 158 -21.91 14.63 14.84
N LYS A 159 -20.64 14.66 14.43
CA LYS A 159 -20.05 15.78 13.69
C LYS A 159 -19.00 15.31 12.71
N VAL A 160 -18.92 15.98 11.57
CA VAL A 160 -17.80 15.83 10.63
C VAL A 160 -17.09 17.17 10.47
N THR A 161 -15.79 17.19 10.74
CA THR A 161 -14.92 18.36 10.54
C THR A 161 -14.00 18.10 9.36
N TYR A 162 -14.01 19.00 8.38
CA TYR A 162 -13.18 18.91 7.19
C TYR A 162 -11.98 19.86 7.29
N THR A 163 -10.82 19.38 6.88
CA THR A 163 -9.57 20.15 6.87
C THR A 163 -8.85 19.93 5.54
N VAL A 164 -8.31 21.00 4.96
CA VAL A 164 -7.43 20.99 3.78
C VAL A 164 -6.20 21.82 4.10
N ASN A 165 -4.99 21.26 3.91
CA ASN A 165 -3.71 21.91 4.24
C ASN A 165 -3.75 22.59 5.62
N ASP A 166 -4.15 21.83 6.63
CA ASP A 166 -4.27 22.23 8.04
C ASP A 166 -5.29 23.35 8.35
N LYS A 167 -6.10 23.76 7.38
CA LYS A 167 -7.18 24.74 7.56
C LYS A 167 -8.55 24.08 7.54
N LYS A 168 -9.41 24.44 8.49
CA LYS A 168 -10.82 24.00 8.53
C LYS A 168 -11.57 24.61 7.34
N VAL A 169 -12.33 23.79 6.64
CA VAL A 169 -13.09 24.18 5.43
C VAL A 169 -14.49 23.60 5.47
N THR A 170 -15.36 24.05 4.56
CA THR A 170 -16.68 23.45 4.33
C THR A 170 -16.55 22.08 3.64
N LYS A 171 -17.64 21.29 3.68
CA LYS A 171 -17.72 20.01 2.95
C LYS A 171 -17.55 20.17 1.44
N ALA A 172 -18.09 21.26 0.88
CA ALA A 172 -18.02 21.55 -0.55
C ALA A 172 -16.58 21.82 -0.98
N GLU A 173 -15.86 22.68 -0.26
CA GLU A 173 -14.45 22.99 -0.52
C GLU A 173 -13.56 21.75 -0.38
N TYR A 174 -13.77 20.95 0.68
CA TYR A 174 -13.09 19.67 0.86
C TYR A 174 -13.31 18.74 -0.33
N SER A 175 -14.57 18.59 -0.77
CA SER A 175 -14.91 17.67 -1.87
C SER A 175 -14.32 18.13 -3.19
N ALA A 176 -14.35 19.45 -3.47
CA ALA A 176 -13.71 20.03 -4.64
C ALA A 176 -12.19 19.84 -4.61
N TYR A 177 -11.56 20.06 -3.45
CA TYR A 177 -10.12 19.85 -3.28
C TYR A 177 -9.73 18.39 -3.52
N VAL A 178 -10.41 17.43 -2.89
CA VAL A 178 -10.13 16.00 -3.08
C VAL A 178 -10.30 15.59 -4.54
N LYS A 179 -11.37 16.06 -5.21
CA LYS A 179 -11.59 15.79 -6.64
C LYS A 179 -10.43 16.32 -7.50
N LYS A 180 -9.91 17.52 -7.19
CA LYS A 180 -8.73 18.10 -7.86
C LYS A 180 -7.43 17.37 -7.50
N LEU A 181 -7.30 16.89 -6.27
CA LEU A 181 -6.12 16.20 -5.76
C LEU A 181 -5.88 14.88 -6.50
N ILE A 182 -6.94 14.10 -6.73
CA ILE A 182 -6.85 12.79 -7.41
C ILE A 182 -7.27 12.84 -8.87
N LYS A 183 -7.73 13.99 -9.40
CA LYS A 183 -8.16 14.22 -10.79
C LYS A 183 -8.96 13.07 -11.43
N GLY A 184 -9.84 12.43 -10.67
CA GLY A 184 -10.68 11.31 -11.14
C GLY A 184 -9.96 9.96 -11.30
N GLU A 185 -8.70 9.84 -10.89
CA GLU A 185 -7.98 8.56 -10.85
C GLU A 185 -8.73 7.56 -9.97
N LYS A 186 -8.97 6.35 -10.50
CA LYS A 186 -9.50 5.24 -9.72
C LYS A 186 -8.38 4.67 -8.85
N GLY A 187 -8.45 4.93 -7.54
CA GLY A 187 -7.45 4.46 -6.59
C GLY A 187 -7.36 2.92 -6.54
N LYS A 188 -6.14 2.41 -6.47
CA LYS A 188 -5.82 1.00 -6.28
C LYS A 188 -5.87 0.67 -4.79
N SER A 189 -6.29 -0.55 -4.43
CA SER A 189 -6.45 -0.98 -3.04
C SER A 189 -5.20 -1.64 -2.48
N PHE A 190 -4.74 -1.22 -1.30
CA PHE A 190 -3.64 -1.89 -0.60
C PHE A 190 -3.99 -3.32 -0.19
N SER A 191 -5.25 -3.59 0.16
CA SER A 191 -5.71 -4.94 0.52
C SER A 191 -5.66 -5.94 -0.65
N LYS A 192 -5.58 -5.47 -1.89
CA LYS A 192 -5.47 -6.31 -3.09
C LYS A 192 -4.02 -6.60 -3.50
N LEU A 193 -3.04 -6.03 -2.80
CA LEU A 193 -1.62 -6.31 -3.04
C LEU A 193 -1.30 -7.75 -2.64
N LYS A 194 -0.28 -8.34 -3.29
CA LYS A 194 0.17 -9.71 -2.99
C LYS A 194 1.10 -9.70 -1.77
N TRP A 195 0.48 -9.65 -0.59
CA TRP A 195 1.19 -9.66 0.69
C TRP A 195 1.95 -10.95 0.93
N LYS A 196 3.12 -10.83 1.54
CA LYS A 196 4.04 -11.90 1.92
C LYS A 196 4.33 -11.84 3.42
N ARG A 197 4.99 -12.87 3.95
CA ARG A 197 5.51 -12.91 5.31
C ARG A 197 7.01 -13.17 5.29
N TYR A 198 7.74 -12.54 6.22
CA TYR A 198 9.19 -12.68 6.41
C TYR A 198 9.52 -13.07 7.85
#